data_AF-A0A2M9QBK2-F1
#
_entry.id   AF-A0A2M9QBK2-F1
#
_cell.length_a   1.000
_cell.length_b   1.000
_cell.length_c   1.000
_cell.angle_alpha   90.00
_cell.angle_beta   90.00
_cell.angle_gamma   90.00
#
_symmetry.space_group_name_H-M   'P 1'
#
loop_
_entity.id
_entity.type
_entity.pdbx_description
1 polymer ?
#
loop_
_entity_poly.entity_id
_entity_poly.type
_entity_poly.pdbx_seq_one_letter_code
_entity_poly.pdbx_strand_id
1 'polypeptide(L)'
;TNIEQSLQLASGIVDPKKATRLVLLTDGNETKGDALEFSSKFKGSNISVDVVPFNKPVAKDVSLKSFVTPQVAYVGEQQQLVTEINATAAERGELLLYENDKLIHREAVELAEGSNIFTYKHSATAEGLVKYEALVQVEQDAIFENNKLTSVTMVQSEPHLLIVNGYDTASPIAAALGKQSIAYDVVNANSLPNELSSYLQYNAIIFDNVPGHLVGEAKMSVIEQAVKNFGVGFTMVGGENSFGLGGYFKTPIETLLPVEMEIKGKEQLPSLGLEIVLDRSGSMSGAKLELAK
;
A
#
# COMPACT_ATOMS: atom_id res chain seq x y z
N THR A 1 21.89 -18.73 15.73
CA THR A 1 22.87 -19.12 16.76
C THR A 1 22.72 -18.24 18.00
N ASN A 2 22.73 -18.81 19.21
CA ASN A 2 22.75 -18.07 20.48
C ASN A 2 23.96 -18.52 21.32
N ILE A 3 25.03 -17.72 21.26
CA ILE A 3 26.32 -18.04 21.88
C ILE A 3 26.27 -17.70 23.37
N GLU A 4 25.63 -16.60 23.75
CA GLU A 4 25.38 -16.21 25.14
C GLU A 4 24.78 -17.36 25.96
N GLN A 5 23.66 -17.92 25.50
CA GLN A 5 22.94 -18.97 26.22
C GLN A 5 23.80 -20.24 26.36
N SER A 6 24.63 -20.52 25.36
CA SER A 6 25.57 -21.65 25.39
C SER A 6 26.66 -21.44 26.44
N LEU A 7 27.23 -20.23 26.52
CA LEU A 7 28.21 -19.86 27.56
C LEU A 7 27.59 -19.87 28.95
N GLN A 8 26.35 -19.40 29.10
CA GLN A 8 25.62 -19.42 30.37
C GLN A 8 25.44 -20.85 30.86
N LEU A 9 24.96 -21.75 30.00
CA LEU A 9 24.75 -23.15 30.34
C LEU A 9 26.06 -23.85 30.70
N ALA A 10 27.12 -23.62 29.93
CA ALA A 10 28.45 -24.16 30.22
C ALA A 10 28.99 -23.65 31.58
N SER A 11 28.81 -22.37 31.88
CA SER A 11 29.25 -21.78 33.15
C SER A 11 28.47 -22.27 34.37
N GLY A 12 27.22 -22.73 34.19
CA GLY A 12 26.41 -23.30 35.27
C GLY A 12 26.77 -24.73 35.66
N ILE A 13 27.47 -25.46 34.79
CA ILE A 13 27.86 -26.87 35.00
C ILE A 13 29.21 -26.98 35.73
N VAL A 14 30.05 -25.95 35.63
CA VAL A 14 31.45 -26.01 36.07
C VAL A 14 31.61 -25.73 37.56
N ASP A 15 32.59 -26.37 38.20
CA ASP A 15 32.90 -26.16 39.62
C ASP A 15 33.56 -24.78 39.80
N PRO A 16 32.94 -23.84 40.53
CA PRO A 16 33.46 -22.47 40.67
C PRO A 16 34.80 -22.40 41.40
N LYS A 17 35.19 -23.45 42.15
CA LYS A 17 36.47 -23.51 42.86
C LYS A 17 37.63 -23.99 42.00
N LYS A 18 37.37 -24.47 40.78
CA LYS A 18 38.39 -25.00 39.86
C LYS A 18 38.64 -24.05 38.69
N ALA A 19 39.90 -23.95 38.29
CA ALA A 19 40.26 -23.34 37.01
C ALA A 19 39.60 -24.12 35.88
N THR A 20 38.76 -23.43 35.12
CA THR A 20 37.96 -24.00 34.04
C THR A 20 38.27 -23.28 32.74
N ARG A 21 38.42 -24.04 31.66
CA ARG A 21 38.61 -23.52 30.31
C ARG A 21 37.46 -23.99 29.42
N LEU A 22 36.72 -23.04 28.88
CA LEU A 22 35.68 -23.26 27.88
C LEU A 22 36.30 -23.01 26.51
N VAL A 23 36.16 -23.96 25.59
CA VAL A 23 36.62 -23.81 24.20
C VAL A 23 35.40 -23.67 23.31
N LEU A 24 35.21 -22.47 22.76
CA LEU A 24 34.10 -22.14 21.88
C LEU A 24 34.50 -22.41 20.43
N LEU A 25 33.84 -23.39 19.81
CA LEU A 25 33.97 -23.72 18.39
C LEU A 25 32.82 -23.05 17.64
N THR A 26 33.10 -21.99 16.89
CA THR A 26 32.05 -21.15 16.28
C THR A 26 32.56 -20.41 15.04
N ASP A 27 31.66 -20.03 14.14
CA ASP A 27 31.91 -19.09 13.05
C ASP A 27 31.85 -17.62 13.50
N GLY A 28 31.45 -17.37 14.76
CA GLY A 28 31.37 -16.05 15.36
C GLY A 28 30.10 -15.26 15.03
N ASN A 29 29.18 -15.81 14.22
CA ASN A 29 27.94 -15.14 13.83
C ASN A 29 26.81 -15.43 14.82
N GLU A 30 26.75 -14.67 15.91
CA GLU A 30 25.61 -14.68 16.82
C GLU A 30 24.38 -14.01 16.18
N THR A 31 23.24 -14.69 16.18
CA THR A 31 21.99 -14.16 15.62
C THR A 31 20.95 -13.85 16.69
N LYS A 32 21.24 -14.16 17.96
CA LYS A 32 20.37 -13.93 19.12
C LYS A 32 21.21 -13.99 20.40
N GLY A 33 21.04 -13.02 21.31
CA GLY A 33 21.83 -12.90 22.54
C GLY A 33 22.97 -11.87 22.40
N ASP A 34 23.72 -11.70 23.48
CA ASP A 34 24.97 -10.91 23.49
C ASP A 34 26.07 -11.66 24.26
N ALA A 35 26.82 -12.48 23.52
CA ALA A 35 27.90 -13.26 24.07
C ALA A 35 29.08 -12.41 24.58
N LEU A 36 29.31 -11.24 23.97
CA LEU A 36 30.40 -10.34 24.39
C LEU A 36 30.06 -9.69 25.72
N GLU A 37 28.84 -9.18 25.88
CA GLU A 37 28.35 -8.64 27.15
C GLU A 37 28.37 -9.73 28.23
N PHE A 38 27.84 -10.93 27.93
CA PHE A 38 27.82 -12.02 28.89
C PHE A 38 29.22 -12.46 29.33
N SER A 39 30.19 -12.49 28.40
CA SER A 39 31.58 -12.86 28.71
C SER A 39 32.23 -11.96 29.76
N SER A 40 31.74 -10.73 29.93
CA SER A 40 32.23 -9.81 30.96
C SER A 40 32.01 -10.34 32.39
N LYS A 41 30.99 -11.20 32.60
CA LYS A 41 30.70 -11.85 33.88
C LYS A 41 31.79 -12.84 34.30
N PHE A 42 32.63 -13.28 33.38
CA PHE A 42 33.77 -14.14 33.70
C PHE A 42 34.97 -13.36 34.24
N LYS A 43 34.98 -12.02 34.18
CA LYS A 43 36.04 -11.21 34.78
C LYS A 43 36.07 -11.42 36.30
N GLY A 44 37.20 -11.92 36.81
CA GLY A 44 37.38 -12.25 38.22
C GLY A 44 36.89 -13.65 38.64
N SER A 45 36.38 -14.43 37.69
CA SER A 45 36.08 -15.86 37.89
C SER A 45 37.28 -16.74 37.50
N ASN A 46 37.21 -18.03 37.86
CA ASN A 46 38.20 -19.03 37.43
C ASN A 46 37.93 -19.60 36.02
N ILE A 47 37.08 -18.94 35.23
CA ILE A 47 36.66 -19.39 33.90
C ILE A 47 37.39 -18.58 32.83
N SER A 48 38.05 -19.29 31.92
CA SER A 48 38.64 -18.74 30.69
C SER A 48 37.86 -19.23 29.47
N VAL A 49 37.69 -18.38 28.46
CA VAL A 49 37.02 -18.72 27.20
C VAL A 49 38.02 -18.56 26.07
N ASP A 50 38.37 -19.67 25.43
CA ASP A 50 39.19 -19.69 24.22
C ASP A 50 38.27 -19.90 23.02
N VAL A 51 38.51 -19.18 21.92
CA VAL A 51 37.68 -19.27 20.71
C VAL A 51 38.49 -19.93 19.60
N VAL A 52 37.93 -20.97 19.00
CA VAL A 52 38.42 -21.60 17.78
C VAL A 52 37.48 -21.19 16.65
N PRO A 53 37.86 -20.20 15.81
CA PRO A 53 37.00 -19.72 14.75
C PRO A 53 36.93 -20.76 13.62
N PHE A 54 35.72 -21.03 13.14
CA PHE A 54 35.51 -21.70 11.87
C PHE A 54 35.71 -20.69 10.74
N ASN A 55 36.94 -20.57 10.26
CA ASN A 55 37.20 -19.91 8.98
C ASN A 55 36.72 -20.83 7.86
N LYS A 56 35.44 -20.72 7.49
CA LYS A 56 35.07 -21.08 6.12
C LYS A 56 35.62 -19.95 5.25
N PRO A 57 36.60 -20.17 4.35
CA PRO A 57 36.76 -19.23 3.25
C PRO A 57 35.39 -19.14 2.60
N VAL A 58 34.85 -17.93 2.51
CA VAL A 58 33.63 -17.70 1.73
C VAL A 58 34.03 -18.05 0.31
N ALA A 59 33.76 -19.30 -0.06
CA ALA A 59 33.74 -19.71 -1.45
C ALA A 59 32.73 -18.80 -2.16
N LYS A 60 32.86 -18.69 -3.48
CA LYS A 60 31.87 -17.97 -4.27
C LYS A 60 30.47 -18.42 -3.87
N ASP A 61 29.66 -17.47 -3.43
CA ASP A 61 28.33 -17.68 -2.91
C ASP A 61 27.42 -16.62 -3.53
N VAL A 62 26.26 -17.07 -3.97
CA VAL A 62 25.16 -16.22 -4.34
C VAL A 62 24.07 -16.45 -3.30
N SER A 63 23.29 -15.42 -2.99
CA SER A 63 22.16 -15.54 -2.08
C SER A 63 21.03 -14.60 -2.47
N LEU A 64 19.78 -15.04 -2.32
CA LEU A 64 18.63 -14.14 -2.44
C LEU A 64 18.45 -13.39 -1.12
N LYS A 65 18.51 -12.06 -1.17
CA LYS A 65 18.25 -11.18 -0.02
C LYS A 65 16.78 -10.88 0.12
N SER A 66 16.10 -10.63 -0.99
CA SER A 66 14.67 -10.38 -1.00
C SER A 66 14.02 -10.87 -2.30
N PHE A 67 12.78 -11.31 -2.20
CA PHE A 67 11.92 -11.59 -3.33
C PHE A 67 10.54 -11.06 -3.01
N VAL A 68 10.17 -9.95 -3.66
CA VAL A 68 8.98 -9.17 -3.34
C VAL A 68 8.01 -9.24 -4.51
N THR A 69 6.76 -9.58 -4.19
CA THR A 69 5.63 -9.55 -5.10
C THR A 69 4.50 -8.74 -4.45
N PRO A 70 3.54 -8.21 -5.23
CA PRO A 70 2.38 -7.53 -4.64
C PRO A 70 1.62 -8.48 -3.71
N GLN A 71 1.10 -7.98 -2.60
CA GLN A 71 0.27 -8.80 -1.70
C GLN A 71 -1.07 -9.16 -2.34
N VAL A 72 -1.60 -8.25 -3.17
CA VAL A 72 -2.82 -8.42 -3.95
C VAL A 72 -2.51 -8.02 -5.39
N ALA A 73 -3.03 -8.80 -6.34
CA ALA A 73 -3.01 -8.49 -7.77
C ALA A 73 -4.35 -8.89 -8.39
N TYR A 74 -4.66 -8.39 -9.57
CA TYR A 74 -5.86 -8.76 -10.32
C TYR A 74 -5.51 -9.65 -11.52
N VAL A 75 -6.43 -10.52 -11.92
CA VAL A 75 -6.28 -11.31 -13.15
C VAL A 75 -6.06 -10.38 -14.34
N GLY A 76 -5.04 -10.68 -15.16
CA GLY A 76 -4.66 -9.85 -16.32
C GLY A 76 -3.82 -8.61 -16.00
N GLU A 77 -3.69 -8.23 -14.73
CA GLU A 77 -2.82 -7.12 -14.32
C GLU A 77 -1.34 -7.45 -14.58
N GLN A 78 -0.54 -6.46 -14.98
CA GLN A 78 0.91 -6.57 -15.10
C GLN A 78 1.58 -6.27 -13.76
N GLN A 79 1.82 -7.31 -12.97
CA GLN A 79 2.48 -7.22 -11.67
C GLN A 79 4.01 -7.26 -11.80
N GLN A 80 4.70 -6.63 -10.85
CA GLN A 80 6.17 -6.62 -10.80
C GLN A 80 6.67 -7.60 -9.73
N LEU A 81 7.54 -8.52 -10.15
CA LEU A 81 8.30 -9.39 -9.25
C LEU A 81 9.72 -8.83 -9.15
N VAL A 82 10.12 -8.46 -7.94
CA VAL A 82 11.42 -7.83 -7.67
C VAL A 82 12.27 -8.79 -6.88
N THR A 83 13.43 -9.15 -7.42
CA THR A 83 14.40 -10.04 -6.77
C THR A 83 15.69 -9.30 -6.49
N GLU A 84 16.16 -9.34 -5.26
CA GLU A 84 17.48 -8.85 -4.87
C GLU A 84 18.40 -10.03 -4.59
N ILE A 85 19.49 -10.08 -5.35
CA ILE A 85 20.50 -11.14 -5.32
C ILE A 85 21.81 -10.52 -4.86
N ASN A 86 22.41 -11.10 -3.83
CA ASN A 86 23.74 -10.73 -3.37
C ASN A 86 24.75 -11.78 -3.83
N ALA A 87 25.82 -11.33 -4.48
CA ALA A 87 26.92 -12.20 -4.90
C ALA A 87 28.23 -11.77 -4.22
N THR A 88 29.02 -12.73 -3.74
CA THR A 88 30.31 -12.45 -3.10
C THR A 88 31.43 -12.18 -4.09
N ALA A 89 31.21 -12.47 -5.38
CA ALA A 89 32.11 -12.19 -6.49
C ALA A 89 31.31 -12.08 -7.80
N ALA A 90 31.89 -11.46 -8.83
CA ALA A 90 31.26 -11.42 -10.15
C ALA A 90 31.21 -12.82 -10.79
N GLU A 91 30.02 -13.23 -11.25
CA GLU A 91 29.78 -14.55 -11.84
C GLU A 91 28.55 -14.53 -12.76
N ARG A 92 28.43 -15.54 -13.62
CA ARG A 92 27.24 -15.76 -14.46
C ARG A 92 26.35 -16.81 -13.82
N GLY A 93 25.05 -16.56 -13.86
CA GLY A 93 24.04 -17.48 -13.36
C GLY A 93 22.80 -17.51 -14.22
N GLU A 94 21.82 -18.25 -13.73
CA GLU A 94 20.48 -18.34 -14.30
C GLU A 94 19.45 -18.00 -13.22
N LEU A 95 18.61 -16.99 -13.47
CA LEU A 95 17.48 -16.65 -12.62
C LEU A 95 16.24 -17.38 -13.15
N LEU A 96 15.59 -18.13 -12.27
CA LEU A 96 14.40 -18.91 -12.55
C LEU A 96 13.26 -18.39 -11.65
N LEU A 97 12.13 -18.06 -12.25
CA LEU A 97 10.91 -17.69 -11.52
C LEU A 97 9.84 -18.76 -11.76
N TYR A 98 9.19 -19.17 -10.68
CA TYR A 98 8.13 -20.15 -10.68
C TYR A 98 6.82 -19.55 -10.17
N GLU A 99 5.71 -20.00 -10.76
CA GLU A 99 4.34 -19.78 -10.29
C GLU A 99 3.74 -21.15 -9.97
N ASN A 100 3.36 -21.39 -8.72
CA ASN A 100 2.77 -22.67 -8.27
C ASN A 100 3.59 -23.90 -8.77
N ASP A 101 4.91 -23.83 -8.58
CA ASP A 101 5.88 -24.87 -8.99
C ASP A 101 6.04 -25.06 -10.51
N LYS A 102 5.43 -24.19 -11.33
CA LYS A 102 5.62 -24.15 -12.78
C LYS A 102 6.56 -23.01 -13.16
N LEU A 103 7.59 -23.32 -13.95
CA LEU A 103 8.52 -22.31 -14.45
C LEU A 103 7.79 -21.30 -15.35
N ILE A 104 7.86 -20.02 -15.00
CA ILE A 104 7.26 -18.91 -15.77
C ILE A 104 8.31 -18.04 -16.45
N HIS A 105 9.52 -17.95 -15.89
CA HIS A 105 10.62 -17.16 -16.46
C HIS A 105 11.96 -17.83 -16.23
N ARG A 106 12.85 -17.69 -17.20
CA ARG A 106 14.22 -18.22 -17.18
C ARG A 106 15.12 -17.21 -17.90
N GLU A 107 16.13 -16.72 -17.22
CA GLU A 107 17.01 -15.68 -17.75
C GLU A 107 18.46 -15.91 -17.32
N ALA A 108 19.39 -15.84 -18.27
CA ALA A 108 20.81 -15.79 -17.97
C ALA A 108 21.17 -14.40 -17.41
N VAL A 109 21.75 -14.36 -16.22
CA VAL A 109 22.08 -13.12 -15.51
C VAL A 109 23.59 -13.00 -15.30
N GLU A 110 24.13 -11.80 -15.48
CA GLU A 110 25.50 -11.47 -15.07
C GLU A 110 25.43 -10.74 -13.73
N LEU A 111 26.00 -11.35 -12.69
CA LEU A 111 26.00 -10.83 -11.32
C LEU A 111 27.28 -10.06 -11.08
N ALA A 112 27.17 -8.83 -10.60
CA ALA A 112 28.29 -8.08 -10.05
C ALA A 112 28.50 -8.45 -8.57
N GLU A 113 29.73 -8.29 -8.07
CA GLU A 113 30.01 -8.38 -6.64
C GLU A 113 29.16 -7.34 -5.88
N GLY A 114 28.46 -7.78 -4.82
CA GLY A 114 27.53 -6.93 -4.07
C GLY A 114 26.07 -7.25 -4.37
N SER A 115 25.20 -6.23 -4.35
CA SER A 115 23.75 -6.37 -4.54
C SER A 115 23.35 -6.13 -6.00
N ASN A 116 22.47 -6.99 -6.51
CA ASN A 116 21.96 -6.99 -7.88
C ASN A 116 20.43 -7.06 -7.82
N ILE A 117 19.73 -6.15 -8.51
CA ILE A 117 18.26 -6.08 -8.48
C ILE A 117 17.72 -6.40 -9.87
N PHE A 118 16.79 -7.35 -9.93
CA PHE A 118 16.08 -7.76 -11.14
C PHE A 118 14.58 -7.55 -10.96
N THR A 119 13.95 -6.89 -11.93
CA THR A 119 12.50 -6.65 -11.94
C THR A 119 11.89 -7.31 -13.16
N TYR A 120 10.97 -8.23 -12.92
CA TYR A 120 10.23 -8.95 -13.95
C TYR A 120 8.75 -8.54 -13.94
N LYS A 121 8.15 -8.43 -15.13
CA LYS A 121 6.71 -8.19 -15.27
C LYS A 121 6.00 -9.48 -15.64
N HIS A 122 4.96 -9.82 -14.89
CA HIS A 122 4.16 -11.02 -15.08
C HIS A 122 2.68 -10.70 -15.01
N SER A 123 1.83 -11.51 -15.63
CA SER A 123 0.38 -11.42 -15.46
C SER A 123 -0.18 -12.73 -14.97
N ALA A 124 -0.86 -12.68 -13.83
CA ALA A 124 -1.55 -13.84 -13.30
C ALA A 124 -2.76 -14.18 -14.18
N THR A 125 -2.97 -15.46 -14.40
CA THR A 125 -4.03 -15.97 -15.29
C THR A 125 -5.22 -16.57 -14.54
N ALA A 126 -5.06 -16.86 -13.25
CA ALA A 126 -6.08 -17.48 -12.42
C ALA A 126 -6.20 -16.79 -11.06
N GLU A 127 -7.41 -16.79 -10.52
CA GLU A 127 -7.73 -16.29 -9.20
C GLU A 127 -7.23 -17.23 -8.10
N GLY A 128 -7.04 -16.68 -6.91
CA GLY A 128 -6.66 -17.43 -5.71
C GLY A 128 -5.28 -17.05 -5.17
N LEU A 129 -4.83 -17.81 -4.17
CA LEU A 129 -3.48 -17.67 -3.64
C LEU A 129 -2.48 -18.24 -4.62
N VAL A 130 -1.58 -17.38 -5.11
CA VAL A 130 -0.51 -17.75 -6.03
C VAL A 130 0.82 -17.71 -5.29
N LYS A 131 1.54 -18.84 -5.32
CA LYS A 131 2.89 -18.97 -4.77
C LYS A 131 3.89 -18.65 -5.86
N TYR A 132 4.69 -17.60 -5.66
CA TYR A 132 5.85 -17.30 -6.49
C TYR A 132 7.13 -17.78 -5.81
N GLU A 133 8.06 -18.30 -6.59
CA GLU A 133 9.39 -18.68 -6.10
C GLU A 133 10.47 -18.14 -7.04
N ALA A 134 11.49 -17.51 -6.47
CA ALA A 134 12.70 -17.13 -7.18
C ALA A 134 13.83 -18.07 -6.78
N LEU A 135 14.57 -18.55 -7.78
CA LEU A 135 15.72 -19.43 -7.63
C LEU A 135 16.84 -18.90 -8.53
N VAL A 136 18.03 -18.72 -7.97
CA VAL A 136 19.24 -18.43 -8.76
C VAL A 136 20.13 -19.67 -8.80
N GLN A 137 20.63 -20.00 -9.98
CA GLN A 137 21.55 -21.11 -10.21
C GLN A 137 22.87 -20.57 -10.74
N VAL A 138 23.98 -20.93 -10.09
CA VAL A 138 25.34 -20.64 -10.56
C VAL A 138 26.15 -21.94 -10.58
N GLU A 139 27.27 -21.97 -11.31
CA GLU A 139 28.09 -23.19 -11.43
C GLU A 139 28.80 -23.53 -10.11
N GLN A 140 29.30 -22.50 -9.40
CA GLN A 140 30.01 -22.67 -8.14
C GLN A 140 29.30 -21.89 -7.05
N ASP A 141 28.60 -22.61 -6.18
CA ASP A 141 27.91 -22.03 -5.04
C ASP A 141 28.28 -22.74 -3.73
N ALA A 142 28.44 -21.96 -2.67
CA ALA A 142 28.83 -22.47 -1.37
C ALA A 142 27.62 -22.97 -0.55
N ILE A 143 26.42 -22.40 -0.73
CA ILE A 143 25.26 -22.60 0.13
C ILE A 143 23.96 -22.57 -0.70
N PHE A 144 23.58 -23.71 -1.29
CA PHE A 144 22.38 -23.79 -2.15
C PHE A 144 21.07 -23.39 -1.45
N GLU A 145 20.98 -23.47 -0.13
CA GLU A 145 19.77 -23.18 0.64
C GLU A 145 19.40 -21.68 0.63
N ASN A 146 20.37 -20.77 0.45
CA ASN A 146 20.13 -19.33 0.44
C ASN A 146 19.77 -18.80 -0.97
N ASN A 147 19.81 -19.67 -1.98
CA ASN A 147 19.59 -19.33 -3.38
C ASN A 147 18.12 -19.35 -3.80
N LYS A 148 17.21 -19.48 -2.82
CA LYS A 148 15.78 -19.61 -3.06
C LYS A 148 14.96 -18.81 -2.07
N LEU A 149 13.98 -18.07 -2.57
CA LEU A 149 12.97 -17.38 -1.76
C LEU A 149 11.57 -17.55 -2.37
N THR A 150 10.58 -17.59 -1.49
CA THR A 150 9.17 -17.72 -1.86
C THR A 150 8.41 -16.47 -1.40
N SER A 151 7.49 -15.98 -2.24
CA SER A 151 6.52 -14.94 -1.93
C SER A 151 5.12 -15.41 -2.32
N VAL A 152 4.09 -14.84 -1.71
CA VAL A 152 2.70 -15.22 -1.96
C VAL A 152 1.89 -13.98 -2.30
N THR A 153 1.08 -14.09 -3.35
CA THR A 153 0.21 -13.03 -3.84
C THR A 153 -1.23 -13.54 -3.90
N MET A 154 -2.18 -12.78 -3.38
CA MET A 154 -3.61 -13.05 -3.55
C MET A 154 -4.07 -12.46 -4.88
N VAL A 155 -4.43 -13.31 -5.84
CA VAL A 155 -4.95 -12.87 -7.14
C VAL A 155 -6.47 -12.84 -7.08
N GLN A 156 -7.05 -11.67 -7.29
CA GLN A 156 -8.50 -11.45 -7.31
C GLN A 156 -9.01 -11.37 -8.75
N SER A 157 -10.32 -11.60 -8.92
CA SER A 157 -11.02 -11.40 -10.18
C SER A 157 -10.80 -9.98 -10.72
N GLU A 158 -10.92 -9.80 -12.04
CA GLU A 158 -10.87 -8.46 -12.64
C GLU A 158 -11.83 -7.50 -11.91
N PRO A 159 -11.39 -6.29 -11.51
CA PRO A 159 -12.26 -5.35 -10.83
C PRO A 159 -13.41 -4.94 -11.74
N HIS A 160 -14.62 -4.88 -11.18
CA HIS A 160 -15.82 -4.49 -11.90
C HIS A 160 -16.39 -3.19 -11.35
N LEU A 161 -16.54 -2.18 -12.20
CA LEU A 161 -17.00 -0.84 -11.82
C LEU A 161 -18.43 -0.55 -12.28
N LEU A 162 -19.22 0.12 -11.44
CA LEU A 162 -20.49 0.71 -11.84
C LEU A 162 -20.32 2.22 -12.06
N ILE A 163 -20.48 2.68 -13.29
CA ILE A 163 -20.47 4.11 -13.63
C ILE A 163 -21.91 4.59 -13.77
N VAL A 164 -22.27 5.56 -12.95
CA VAL A 164 -23.60 6.18 -12.94
C VAL A 164 -23.50 7.56 -13.54
N ASN A 165 -24.27 7.85 -14.58
CA ASN A 165 -24.31 9.17 -15.20
C ASN A 165 -25.68 9.86 -15.05
N GLY A 166 -25.65 11.19 -14.97
CA GLY A 166 -26.83 12.04 -14.85
C GLY A 166 -27.38 12.59 -16.17
N TYR A 167 -26.84 12.15 -17.31
CA TYR A 167 -27.10 12.74 -18.63
C TYR A 167 -27.18 11.67 -19.73
N ASP A 168 -27.74 12.03 -20.88
CA ASP A 168 -28.07 11.08 -21.96
C ASP A 168 -26.89 10.71 -22.87
N THR A 169 -25.76 11.41 -22.74
CA THR A 169 -24.53 11.12 -23.50
C THR A 169 -23.63 10.12 -22.76
N ALA A 170 -22.73 9.47 -23.51
CA ALA A 170 -21.76 8.54 -22.94
C ALA A 170 -20.84 9.26 -21.93
N SER A 171 -20.60 8.64 -20.78
CA SER A 171 -19.71 9.19 -19.76
C SER A 171 -18.27 9.30 -20.29
N PRO A 172 -17.60 10.47 -20.16
CA PRO A 172 -16.18 10.61 -20.45
C PRO A 172 -15.30 9.67 -19.61
N ILE A 173 -15.75 9.28 -18.41
CA ILE A 173 -15.02 8.35 -17.54
C ILE A 173 -14.95 6.96 -18.20
N ALA A 174 -16.07 6.49 -18.74
CA ALA A 174 -16.10 5.22 -19.47
C ALA A 174 -15.18 5.24 -20.71
N ALA A 175 -15.13 6.37 -21.41
CA ALA A 175 -14.22 6.56 -22.54
C ALA A 175 -12.74 6.58 -22.11
N ALA A 176 -12.44 7.22 -20.98
CA ALA A 176 -11.08 7.34 -20.44
C ALA A 176 -10.53 6.02 -19.88
N LEU A 177 -11.36 5.19 -19.24
CA LEU A 177 -10.97 3.87 -18.75
C LEU A 177 -10.55 2.93 -19.90
N GLY A 178 -11.20 3.07 -21.06
CA GLY A 178 -10.98 2.22 -22.22
C GLY A 178 -11.50 0.80 -22.01
N LYS A 179 -11.77 0.07 -23.10
CA LYS A 179 -12.39 -1.27 -23.05
C LYS A 179 -11.47 -2.40 -22.60
N GLN A 180 -10.19 -2.13 -22.36
CA GLN A 180 -9.17 -3.17 -22.16
C GLN A 180 -8.51 -3.12 -20.77
N SER A 181 -8.91 -2.18 -19.91
CA SER A 181 -8.19 -1.93 -18.64
C SER A 181 -8.95 -2.47 -17.43
N ILE A 182 -10.27 -2.22 -17.37
CA ILE A 182 -11.13 -2.55 -16.23
C ILE A 182 -12.54 -2.83 -16.77
N ALA A 183 -13.18 -3.91 -16.31
CA ALA A 183 -14.58 -4.17 -16.61
C ALA A 183 -15.49 -3.11 -15.96
N TYR A 184 -16.48 -2.61 -16.71
CA TYR A 184 -17.44 -1.66 -16.17
C TYR A 184 -18.82 -1.73 -16.83
N ASP A 185 -19.83 -1.37 -16.06
CA ASP A 185 -21.20 -1.12 -16.53
C ASP A 185 -21.51 0.38 -16.43
N VAL A 186 -22.25 0.90 -17.41
CA VAL A 186 -22.72 2.30 -17.40
C VAL A 186 -24.23 2.31 -17.28
N VAL A 187 -24.75 2.97 -16.24
CA VAL A 187 -26.18 3.10 -16.00
C VAL A 187 -26.58 4.56 -15.79
N ASN A 188 -27.76 4.92 -16.30
CA ASN A 188 -28.35 6.22 -15.97
C ASN A 188 -28.84 6.21 -14.51
N ALA A 189 -28.72 7.34 -13.82
CA ALA A 189 -29.16 7.52 -12.43
C ALA A 189 -30.60 7.03 -12.17
N ASN A 190 -31.52 7.24 -13.11
CA ASN A 190 -32.91 6.80 -13.00
C ASN A 190 -33.05 5.26 -13.02
N SER A 191 -32.13 4.58 -13.69
CA SER A 191 -32.12 3.12 -13.89
C SER A 191 -31.38 2.37 -12.77
N LEU A 192 -30.91 3.08 -11.74
CA LEU A 192 -30.28 2.44 -10.60
C LEU A 192 -31.22 1.43 -9.92
N PRO A 193 -30.73 0.22 -9.60
CA PRO A 193 -31.53 -0.82 -8.95
C PRO A 193 -31.86 -0.43 -7.50
N ASN A 194 -32.90 -1.05 -6.94
CA ASN A 194 -33.31 -0.81 -5.56
C ASN A 194 -32.77 -1.88 -4.59
N GLU A 195 -32.23 -2.98 -5.13
CA GLU A 195 -31.78 -4.13 -4.36
C GLU A 195 -30.29 -4.05 -4.06
N LEU A 196 -29.92 -4.32 -2.80
CA LEU A 196 -28.52 -4.34 -2.36
C LEU A 196 -27.66 -5.32 -3.17
N SER A 197 -28.20 -6.51 -3.46
CA SER A 197 -27.49 -7.56 -4.21
C SER A 197 -26.98 -7.09 -5.57
N SER A 198 -27.69 -6.15 -6.20
CA SER A 198 -27.33 -5.60 -7.50
C SER A 198 -26.07 -4.73 -7.45
N TYR A 199 -25.69 -4.23 -6.27
CA TYR A 199 -24.49 -3.43 -6.05
C TYR A 199 -23.28 -4.25 -5.60
N LEU A 200 -23.49 -5.42 -4.97
CA LEU A 200 -22.41 -6.25 -4.41
C LEU A 200 -21.53 -6.93 -5.46
N GLN A 201 -21.97 -6.95 -6.73
CA GLN A 201 -21.18 -7.45 -7.85
C GLN A 201 -20.10 -6.46 -8.33
N TYR A 202 -20.12 -5.21 -7.82
CA TYR A 202 -19.17 -4.18 -8.20
C TYR A 202 -18.17 -3.93 -7.07
N ASN A 203 -16.90 -3.74 -7.44
CA ASN A 203 -15.85 -3.36 -6.51
C ASN A 203 -15.91 -1.87 -6.17
N ALA A 204 -16.42 -1.03 -7.08
CA ALA A 204 -16.66 0.37 -6.80
C ALA A 204 -17.78 0.97 -7.66
N ILE A 205 -18.40 2.03 -7.14
CA ILE A 205 -19.44 2.83 -7.79
C ILE A 205 -18.90 4.24 -8.02
N ILE A 206 -19.04 4.74 -9.24
CA ILE A 206 -18.59 6.08 -9.66
C ILE A 206 -19.81 6.90 -10.07
N PHE A 207 -20.06 7.99 -9.36
CA PHE A 207 -21.07 8.98 -9.77
C PHE A 207 -20.41 10.06 -10.63
N ASP A 208 -20.88 10.18 -11.88
CA ASP A 208 -20.42 11.18 -12.83
C ASP A 208 -21.50 12.24 -13.08
N ASN A 209 -21.36 13.39 -12.43
CA ASN A 209 -22.28 14.53 -12.53
C ASN A 209 -23.76 14.13 -12.38
N VAL A 210 -24.07 13.35 -11.34
CA VAL A 210 -25.39 12.76 -11.11
C VAL A 210 -26.23 13.65 -10.19
N PRO A 211 -27.38 14.18 -10.62
CA PRO A 211 -28.30 14.89 -9.73
C PRO A 211 -28.91 13.95 -8.67
N GLY A 212 -28.82 14.31 -7.39
CA GLY A 212 -29.29 13.48 -6.28
C GLY A 212 -30.79 13.17 -6.33
N HIS A 213 -31.60 14.09 -6.83
CA HIS A 213 -33.06 13.88 -6.96
C HIS A 213 -33.44 12.77 -7.97
N LEU A 214 -32.56 12.42 -8.92
CA LEU A 214 -32.79 11.29 -9.85
C LEU A 214 -32.48 9.93 -9.21
N VAL A 215 -31.60 9.91 -8.21
CA VAL A 215 -31.24 8.70 -7.46
C VAL A 215 -32.30 8.41 -6.40
N GLY A 216 -32.65 9.43 -5.61
CA GLY A 216 -33.58 9.32 -4.49
C GLY A 216 -32.98 8.69 -3.23
N GLU A 217 -33.49 9.09 -2.06
CA GLU A 217 -32.93 8.74 -0.75
C GLU A 217 -32.89 7.23 -0.48
N ALA A 218 -33.92 6.48 -0.94
CA ALA A 218 -33.97 5.03 -0.77
C ALA A 218 -32.78 4.32 -1.45
N LYS A 219 -32.48 4.67 -2.72
CA LYS A 219 -31.34 4.08 -3.43
C LYS A 219 -30.01 4.54 -2.85
N MET A 220 -29.91 5.80 -2.43
CA MET A 220 -28.74 6.32 -1.73
C MET A 220 -28.43 5.52 -0.46
N SER A 221 -29.45 5.15 0.32
CA SER A 221 -29.27 4.34 1.53
C SER A 221 -28.79 2.92 1.22
N VAL A 222 -29.25 2.31 0.12
CA VAL A 222 -28.74 0.99 -0.33
C VAL A 222 -27.27 1.08 -0.75
N ILE A 223 -26.90 2.14 -1.47
CA ILE A 223 -25.50 2.38 -1.85
C ILE A 223 -24.64 2.61 -0.60
N GLU A 224 -25.11 3.42 0.35
CA GLU A 224 -24.44 3.63 1.63
C GLU A 224 -24.20 2.31 2.38
N GLN A 225 -25.20 1.44 2.40
CA GLN A 225 -25.10 0.12 3.01
C GLN A 225 -24.06 -0.76 2.30
N ALA A 226 -24.05 -0.78 0.96
CA ALA A 226 -23.06 -1.52 0.17
C ALA A 226 -21.63 -1.07 0.50
N VAL A 227 -21.42 0.24 0.63
CA VAL A 227 -20.10 0.82 0.92
C VAL A 227 -19.67 0.55 2.36
N LYS A 228 -20.51 0.87 3.35
CA LYS A 228 -20.15 0.75 4.78
C LYS A 228 -20.03 -0.69 5.25
N ASN A 229 -20.91 -1.59 4.79
CA ASN A 229 -21.01 -2.94 5.36
C ASN A 229 -20.30 -4.00 4.51
N PHE A 230 -20.13 -3.77 3.21
CA PHE A 230 -19.56 -4.75 2.28
C PHE A 230 -18.28 -4.29 1.59
N GLY A 231 -17.81 -3.07 1.90
CA GLY A 231 -16.53 -2.56 1.42
C GLY A 231 -16.52 -2.19 -0.07
N VAL A 232 -17.68 -1.96 -0.69
CA VAL A 232 -17.76 -1.42 -2.05
C VAL A 232 -17.15 -0.02 -2.05
N GLY A 233 -16.24 0.26 -2.96
CA GLY A 233 -15.67 1.60 -3.13
C GLY A 233 -16.72 2.59 -3.63
N PHE A 234 -16.63 3.85 -3.22
CA PHE A 234 -17.48 4.91 -3.74
C PHE A 234 -16.66 6.13 -4.11
N THR A 235 -16.91 6.68 -5.29
CA THR A 235 -16.34 7.96 -5.70
C THR A 235 -17.37 8.81 -6.42
N MET A 236 -17.22 10.12 -6.30
CA MET A 236 -18.08 11.09 -6.97
C MET A 236 -17.22 12.10 -7.70
N VAL A 237 -17.49 12.28 -8.99
CA VAL A 237 -16.87 13.29 -9.84
C VAL A 237 -17.70 14.56 -9.81
N GLY A 238 -17.03 15.69 -9.62
CA GLY A 238 -17.64 17.01 -9.56
C GLY A 238 -18.20 17.48 -10.90
N GLY A 239 -19.27 18.25 -10.82
CA GLY A 239 -19.95 18.89 -11.95
C GLY A 239 -21.06 19.80 -11.44
N GLU A 240 -21.79 20.42 -12.37
CA GLU A 240 -22.88 21.36 -12.05
C GLU A 240 -24.00 20.71 -11.21
N ASN A 241 -24.18 19.39 -11.33
CA ASN A 241 -25.20 18.61 -10.64
C ASN A 241 -24.63 17.67 -9.56
N SER A 242 -23.40 17.88 -9.10
CA SER A 242 -22.77 17.07 -8.03
C SER A 242 -22.73 17.81 -6.69
N PHE A 243 -22.42 17.07 -5.61
CA PHE A 243 -22.22 17.61 -4.25
C PHE A 243 -23.42 18.45 -3.74
N GLY A 244 -23.15 19.56 -3.05
CA GLY A 244 -24.19 20.41 -2.46
C GLY A 244 -25.20 20.96 -3.48
N LEU A 245 -24.73 21.41 -4.65
CA LEU A 245 -25.59 21.90 -5.74
C LEU A 245 -26.39 20.77 -6.40
N GLY A 246 -25.84 19.55 -6.39
CA GLY A 246 -26.51 18.33 -6.83
C GLY A 246 -27.58 17.79 -5.89
N GLY A 247 -27.80 18.41 -4.72
CA GLY A 247 -28.81 17.97 -3.75
C GLY A 247 -28.36 16.81 -2.86
N TYR A 248 -27.06 16.65 -2.64
CA TYR A 248 -26.53 15.62 -1.73
C TYR A 248 -26.35 16.08 -0.28
N PHE A 249 -26.67 17.34 0.04
CA PHE A 249 -26.63 17.84 1.41
C PHE A 249 -27.64 17.08 2.29
N LYS A 250 -27.17 16.60 3.45
CA LYS A 250 -27.90 15.74 4.40
C LYS A 250 -28.44 14.46 3.77
N THR A 251 -27.72 13.88 2.83
CA THR A 251 -28.08 12.59 2.22
C THR A 251 -27.17 11.47 2.70
N PRO A 252 -27.59 10.19 2.58
CA PRO A 252 -26.73 9.04 2.87
C PRO A 252 -25.37 9.09 2.15
N ILE A 253 -25.35 9.58 0.90
CA ILE A 253 -24.13 9.71 0.09
C ILE A 253 -23.16 10.74 0.67
N GLU A 254 -23.62 11.84 1.26
CA GLU A 254 -22.73 12.81 1.93
C GLU A 254 -21.94 12.15 3.05
N THR A 255 -22.56 11.22 3.78
CA THR A 255 -21.87 10.52 4.88
C THR A 255 -20.75 9.58 4.42
N LEU A 256 -20.73 9.22 3.12
CA LEU A 256 -19.70 8.39 2.52
C LEU A 256 -18.49 9.19 2.05
N LEU A 257 -18.69 10.47 1.73
CA LEU A 257 -17.68 11.30 1.10
C LEU A 257 -16.87 12.06 2.17
N PRO A 258 -15.56 12.28 1.96
CA PRO A 258 -14.69 12.96 2.92
C PRO A 258 -14.85 14.50 2.89
N VAL A 259 -15.98 15.01 2.39
CA VAL A 259 -16.23 16.44 2.18
C VAL A 259 -17.59 16.85 2.73
N GLU A 260 -17.66 18.03 3.35
CA GLU A 260 -18.91 18.64 3.81
C GLU A 260 -19.57 19.39 2.65
N MET A 261 -20.89 19.23 2.47
CA MET A 261 -21.62 19.86 1.37
C MET A 261 -22.45 21.07 1.80
N GLU A 262 -22.29 21.51 3.04
CA GLU A 262 -22.89 22.75 3.53
C GLU A 262 -22.33 23.94 2.75
N ILE A 263 -23.21 24.67 2.06
CA ILE A 263 -22.83 25.93 1.42
C ILE A 263 -22.58 26.95 2.53
N LYS A 264 -21.32 27.08 2.95
CA LYS A 264 -20.83 28.12 3.88
C LYS A 264 -20.72 29.45 3.13
N GLY A 265 -21.86 29.91 2.63
CA GLY A 265 -22.04 31.15 1.90
C GLY A 265 -22.98 32.09 2.64
N LYS A 266 -22.62 32.50 3.86
CA LYS A 266 -22.94 33.89 4.22
C LYS A 266 -21.89 34.69 3.49
N GLU A 267 -22.23 35.29 2.35
CA GLU A 267 -21.52 36.49 1.94
C GLU A 267 -21.38 37.33 3.21
N GLN A 268 -20.13 37.64 3.59
CA GLN A 268 -19.93 38.73 4.51
C GLN A 268 -20.57 39.92 3.81
N LEU A 269 -21.80 40.27 4.18
CA LEU A 269 -22.30 41.61 3.95
C LEU A 269 -21.24 42.47 4.65
N PRO A 270 -20.35 43.15 3.91
CA PRO A 270 -19.31 43.93 4.57
C PRO A 270 -20.06 44.93 5.45
N SER A 271 -19.66 45.06 6.71
CA SER A 271 -20.23 46.07 7.58
C SER A 271 -19.95 47.43 6.94
N LEU A 272 -20.96 48.03 6.33
CA LEU A 272 -20.85 49.35 5.71
C LEU A 272 -20.65 50.37 6.84
N GLY A 273 -19.43 50.88 6.98
CA GLY A 273 -19.18 52.09 7.76
C GLY A 273 -19.45 53.31 6.88
N LEU A 274 -20.55 54.02 7.14
CA LEU A 274 -20.90 55.25 6.43
C LEU A 274 -20.59 56.45 7.34
N GLU A 275 -19.61 57.26 6.96
CA GLU A 275 -19.33 58.54 7.61
C GLU A 275 -19.87 59.68 6.74
N ILE A 276 -20.92 60.35 7.22
CA ILE A 276 -21.53 61.49 6.53
C ILE A 276 -21.01 62.76 7.19
N VAL A 277 -20.22 63.54 6.46
CA VAL A 277 -19.75 64.85 6.90
C VAL A 277 -20.63 65.91 6.25
N LEU A 278 -21.45 66.59 7.06
CA LEU A 278 -22.33 67.67 6.63
C LEU A 278 -21.75 69.02 7.03
N ASP A 279 -21.50 69.89 6.04
CA ASP A 279 -21.06 71.27 6.28
C ASP A 279 -22.22 72.12 6.83
N ARG A 280 -21.97 72.81 7.95
CA ARG A 280 -22.90 73.73 8.62
C ARG A 280 -22.37 75.17 8.64
N SER A 281 -21.60 75.56 7.63
CA SER A 281 -21.15 76.93 7.43
C SER A 281 -22.33 77.88 7.13
N GLY A 282 -22.16 79.18 7.39
CA GLY A 282 -23.25 80.16 7.31
C GLY A 282 -23.93 80.29 5.94
N SER A 283 -23.25 79.89 4.86
CA SER A 283 -23.78 79.87 3.49
C SER A 283 -24.77 78.72 3.23
N MET A 284 -24.82 77.74 4.12
CA MET A 284 -25.73 76.59 4.05
C MET A 284 -27.06 76.83 4.78
N SER A 285 -27.27 78.02 5.37
CA SER A 285 -28.47 78.34 6.13
C SER A 285 -29.75 78.38 5.27
N GLY A 286 -30.87 77.97 5.87
CA GLY A 286 -32.18 77.94 5.21
C GLY A 286 -32.48 76.62 4.50
N ALA A 287 -33.20 76.67 3.38
CA ALA A 287 -33.76 75.50 2.70
C ALA A 287 -32.72 74.44 2.27
N LYS A 288 -31.46 74.84 2.07
CA LYS A 288 -30.38 73.93 1.66
C LYS A 288 -29.96 72.98 2.77
N LEU A 289 -30.04 73.39 4.04
CA LEU A 289 -29.71 72.53 5.17
C LEU A 289 -30.81 71.49 5.45
N GLU A 290 -32.08 71.87 5.26
CA GLU A 290 -33.23 70.97 5.44
C GLU A 290 -33.29 69.88 4.36
N LEU A 291 -32.80 70.17 3.15
CA LEU A 291 -32.72 69.18 2.06
C LEU A 291 -31.50 68.25 2.16
N ALA A 292 -30.47 68.63 2.93
CA ALA A 292 -29.23 67.87 3.09
C ALA A 292 -29.22 66.95 4.32
N LYS A 293 -30.24 67.05 5.18
CA LYS A 293 -30.47 66.21 6.36
C LYS A 293 -31.26 64.96 5.99
#